data_AF-A0A349Q1X5-F1
#
_entry.id   AF-A0A349Q1X5-F1
#
_cell.length_a   1.000
_cell.length_b   1.000
_cell.length_c   1.000
_cell.angle_alpha   90.00
_cell.angle_beta   90.00
_cell.angle_gamma   90.00
#
_symmetry.space_group_name_H-M   'P 1'
#
loop_
_entity.id
_entity.type
_entity.pdbx_description
1 polymer ?
#
loop_
_entity_poly.entity_id
_entity_poly.type
_entity_poly.pdbx_seq_one_letter_code
_entity_poly.pdbx_strand_id
1 'polypeptide(L)'
;AKYNFSKPVFKLISKIKTTLGSQFKNKSYKSLFTIGLLNGFLPCGMVYVALFGAIAMQNEFYGILYMILFGLGTVPVMSSVIYINSFLTIPVRNKIQKIIPFVAVIIGILFIFRGLGLGIPYISPSDMSLFVQSSPNCH
;
A
#
# COMPACT_ATOMS: atom_id res chain seq x y z
N ALA A 1 -18.33 -19.79 -18.19
CA ALA A 1 -18.22 -20.35 -16.84
C ALA A 1 -18.76 -19.35 -15.80
N LYS A 2 -19.97 -19.57 -15.31
CA LYS A 2 -20.73 -18.70 -14.38
C LYS A 2 -20.56 -19.22 -12.95
N TYR A 3 -19.60 -18.71 -12.19
CA TYR A 3 -19.52 -18.98 -10.74
C TYR A 3 -19.87 -17.70 -9.96
N ASN A 4 -21.09 -17.67 -9.41
CA ASN A 4 -21.70 -16.55 -8.65
C ASN A 4 -21.24 -16.51 -7.17
N PHE A 5 -20.03 -16.99 -6.87
CA PHE A 5 -19.53 -17.12 -5.49
C PHE A 5 -19.13 -15.77 -4.87
N SER A 6 -18.88 -14.76 -5.69
CA SER A 6 -18.42 -13.44 -5.23
C SER A 6 -19.56 -12.55 -4.68
N LYS A 7 -20.84 -12.85 -4.94
CA LYS A 7 -21.98 -12.02 -4.47
C LYS A 7 -22.10 -11.92 -2.94
N PRO A 8 -22.03 -13.02 -2.15
CA PRO A 8 -22.09 -12.92 -0.69
C PRO A 8 -20.87 -12.18 -0.12
N VAL A 9 -19.68 -12.45 -0.66
CA VAL A 9 -18.42 -11.79 -0.27
C VAL A 9 -18.48 -10.29 -0.57
N PHE A 10 -18.93 -9.90 -1.76
CA PHE A 10 -19.05 -8.49 -2.14
C PHE A 10 -20.12 -7.76 -1.33
N LYS A 11 -21.22 -8.44 -0.95
CA LYS A 11 -22.26 -7.89 -0.06
C LYS A 11 -21.75 -7.71 1.37
N LEU A 12 -20.95 -8.64 1.88
CA LEU A 12 -20.29 -8.55 3.19
C LEU A 12 -19.26 -7.41 3.22
N ILE A 13 -18.36 -7.38 2.22
CA ILE A 13 -17.36 -6.32 2.05
C ILE A 13 -18.03 -4.96 1.86
N SER A 14 -19.10 -4.89 1.08
CA SER A 14 -19.84 -3.65 0.87
C SER A 14 -20.51 -3.17 2.16
N LYS A 15 -21.07 -4.06 2.98
CA LYS A 15 -21.68 -3.73 4.28
C LYS A 15 -20.61 -3.16 5.23
N ILE A 16 -19.46 -3.84 5.32
CA ILE A 16 -18.30 -3.38 6.11
C ILE A 16 -17.83 -2.00 5.60
N LYS A 17 -17.62 -1.83 4.30
CA LYS A 17 -17.25 -0.52 3.71
C LYS A 17 -18.25 0.60 4.03
N THR A 18 -19.55 0.32 3.98
CA THR A 18 -20.59 1.32 4.28
C THR A 18 -20.69 1.66 5.75
N THR A 19 -20.50 0.69 6.66
CA THR A 19 -20.49 0.94 8.11
C THR A 19 -19.23 1.72 8.51
N LEU A 20 -18.07 1.39 7.93
CA LEU A 20 -16.84 2.18 8.08
C LEU A 20 -17.03 3.60 7.52
N GLY A 21 -17.56 3.74 6.30
CA GLY A 21 -17.82 5.05 5.68
C GLY A 21 -18.81 5.92 6.47
N SER A 22 -19.81 5.31 7.13
CA SER A 22 -20.74 6.00 8.02
C SER A 22 -20.09 6.47 9.32
N GLN A 23 -19.15 5.68 9.85
CA GLN A 23 -18.30 6.10 10.98
C GLN A 23 -17.34 7.24 10.59
N PHE A 24 -16.73 7.22 9.41
CA PHE A 24 -15.92 8.35 8.92
C PHE A 24 -16.71 9.65 8.76
N LYS A 25 -18.04 9.58 8.56
CA LYS A 25 -18.93 10.75 8.46
C LYS A 25 -19.32 11.32 9.83
N ASN A 26 -19.31 10.52 10.89
CA ASN A 26 -19.60 10.97 12.26
C ASN A 26 -18.30 11.35 12.97
N LYS A 27 -18.04 12.67 13.10
CA LYS A 27 -16.93 13.30 13.83
C LYS A 27 -16.98 13.09 15.37
N SER A 28 -17.50 11.96 15.85
CA SER A 28 -17.52 11.64 17.28
C SER A 28 -16.21 11.01 17.72
N TYR A 29 -15.74 11.30 18.94
CA TYR A 29 -14.52 10.74 19.53
C TYR A 29 -14.46 9.20 19.50
N LYS A 30 -15.61 8.53 19.70
CA LYS A 30 -15.73 7.06 19.57
C LYS A 30 -15.42 6.58 18.15
N SER A 31 -15.76 7.39 17.15
CA SER A 31 -15.48 7.10 15.75
C SER A 31 -14.01 7.24 15.42
N LEU A 32 -13.36 8.29 15.91
CA LEU A 32 -11.90 8.46 15.73
C LEU A 32 -11.10 7.33 16.38
N PHE A 33 -11.51 6.89 17.58
CA PHE A 33 -10.84 5.79 18.27
C PHE A 33 -11.01 4.45 17.54
N THR A 34 -12.23 4.13 17.10
CA THR A 34 -12.49 2.90 16.31
C THR A 34 -11.80 2.94 14.95
N ILE A 35 -11.76 4.10 14.28
CA ILE A 35 -11.01 4.30 13.03
C ILE A 35 -9.51 4.08 13.26
N GLY A 36 -8.93 4.64 14.33
CA GLY A 36 -7.53 4.44 14.68
C GLY A 36 -7.21 2.98 14.97
N LEU A 37 -8.06 2.30 15.73
CA LEU A 37 -7.91 0.87 16.05
C LEU A 37 -8.03 0.00 14.79
N LEU A 38 -8.97 0.32 13.88
CA LEU A 38 -9.10 -0.38 12.60
C LEU A 38 -7.94 -0.08 11.65
N ASN A 39 -7.38 1.14 11.66
CA ASN A 39 -6.21 1.49 10.84
C ASN A 39 -4.94 0.79 11.36
N GLY A 40 -4.82 0.63 12.67
CA GLY A 40 -3.77 -0.18 13.28
C GLY A 40 -3.91 -1.68 12.99
N PHE A 41 -5.14 -2.21 12.94
CA PHE A 41 -5.39 -3.63 12.66
C PHE A 41 -5.43 -3.98 11.17
N LEU A 42 -5.72 -2.99 10.30
CA LEU A 42 -5.65 -3.10 8.84
C LEU A 42 -4.66 -2.06 8.29
N PRO A 43 -3.34 -2.26 8.48
CA PRO A 43 -2.36 -1.42 7.80
C PRO A 43 -2.59 -1.53 6.29
N CYS A 44 -2.67 -0.39 5.61
CA CYS A 44 -2.71 -0.41 4.15
C CYS A 44 -1.35 -0.93 3.63
N GLY A 45 -1.33 -1.65 2.50
CA GLY A 45 -0.12 -2.36 2.03
C GLY A 45 1.16 -1.53 2.00
N MET A 46 1.08 -0.20 1.81
CA MET A 46 2.24 0.69 1.89
C MET A 46 2.85 0.80 3.29
N VAL A 47 2.03 0.79 4.34
CA VAL A 47 2.52 0.78 5.73
C VAL A 47 3.19 -0.54 6.07
N TYR A 48 2.72 -1.67 5.53
CA TYR A 48 3.39 -2.96 5.70
C TYR A 48 4.80 -2.94 5.11
N VAL A 49 4.97 -2.42 3.88
CA VAL A 49 6.29 -2.30 3.26
C VAL A 49 7.20 -1.39 4.08
N ALA A 50 6.68 -0.26 4.57
CA ALA A 50 7.44 0.63 5.45
C ALA A 50 7.83 -0.09 6.76
N LEU A 51 6.94 -0.89 7.35
CA LEU A 51 7.21 -1.62 8.58
C LEU A 51 8.31 -2.66 8.40
N PHE A 52 8.29 -3.42 7.30
CA PHE A 52 9.38 -4.32 6.96
C PHE A 52 10.70 -3.57 6.76
N GLY A 53 10.67 -2.38 6.14
CA GLY A 53 11.83 -1.51 6.03
C GLY A 53 12.38 -1.02 7.38
N ALA A 54 11.49 -0.64 8.31
CA ALA A 54 11.88 -0.23 9.66
C ALA A 54 12.47 -1.40 10.47
N ILE A 55 11.90 -2.61 10.34
CA ILE A 55 12.43 -3.81 11.01
C ILE A 55 13.80 -4.21 10.43
N ALA A 56 14.03 -3.98 9.12
CA ALA A 56 15.33 -4.21 8.51
C ALA A 56 16.42 -3.24 9.02
N MET A 57 16.03 -2.09 9.60
CA MET A 57 16.98 -1.22 10.29
C MET A 57 17.35 -1.88 11.63
N GLN A 58 18.61 -2.33 11.74
CA GLN A 58 19.10 -3.07 12.91
C GLN A 58 19.12 -2.25 14.22
N ASN A 59 18.77 -0.97 14.18
CA ASN A 59 18.78 -0.07 15.33
C ASN A 59 17.41 0.61 15.49
N GLU A 60 16.86 0.50 16.70
CA GLU A 60 15.55 1.02 17.11
C GLU A 60 15.40 2.52 16.84
N PHE A 61 16.46 3.31 17.05
CA PHE A 61 16.42 4.75 16.82
C PHE A 61 16.19 5.11 15.34
N TYR A 62 16.84 4.37 14.43
CA TYR A 62 16.67 4.58 12.99
C TYR A 62 15.29 4.10 12.52
N GLY A 63 14.78 2.99 13.08
CA GLY A 63 13.42 2.52 12.81
C GLY A 63 12.34 3.53 13.22
N ILE A 64 12.49 4.15 14.40
CA ILE A 64 11.61 5.22 14.88
C ILE A 64 11.69 6.44 13.95
N LEU A 65 12.90 6.89 13.61
CA LEU A 65 13.09 8.03 12.71
C LEU A 65 12.49 7.77 11.33
N TYR A 66 12.65 6.57 10.79
CA TYR A 66 12.06 6.16 9.52
C TYR A 66 10.53 6.23 9.55
N MET A 67 9.90 5.75 10.63
CA MET A 67 8.43 5.81 10.78
C MET A 67 7.92 7.24 10.96
N ILE A 68 8.68 8.10 11.65
CA ILE A 68 8.36 9.54 11.77
C ILE A 68 8.40 10.20 10.39
N LEU A 69 9.47 9.96 9.61
CA LEU A 69 9.61 10.50 8.27
C LEU A 69 8.53 9.97 7.32
N PHE A 70 8.19 8.68 7.43
CA PHE A 70 7.10 8.07 6.67
C PHE A 70 5.75 8.71 7.01
N GLY A 71 5.47 8.94 8.29
CA GLY A 71 4.27 9.66 8.75
C GLY A 71 4.22 11.09 8.20
N LEU A 72 5.32 11.83 8.32
CA LEU A 72 5.45 13.19 7.78
C LEU A 72 5.31 13.25 6.25
N GLY A 73 5.68 12.21 5.51
CA GLY A 73 5.50 12.14 4.06
C GLY A 73 4.09 11.73 3.63
N THR A 74 3.45 10.83 4.37
CA THR A 74 2.10 10.34 4.03
C THR A 74 1.00 11.35 4.31
N VAL A 75 1.13 12.17 5.36
CA VAL A 75 0.21 13.26 5.69
C VAL A 75 0.02 14.26 4.52
N PRO A 76 1.08 14.90 3.97
CA PRO A 76 0.95 15.83 2.86
C PRO A 76 0.52 15.12 1.58
N VAL A 77 1.01 13.91 1.30
CA VAL A 77 0.59 13.15 0.11
C VAL A 77 -0.92 12.88 0.13
N MET A 78 -1.45 12.38 1.25
CA MET A 78 -2.90 12.15 1.38
C MET A 78 -3.70 13.46 1.30
N SER A 79 -3.18 14.55 1.87
CA SER A 79 -3.80 15.87 1.81
C SER A 79 -3.85 16.43 0.38
N SER A 80 -2.72 16.37 -0.36
CA SER A 80 -2.63 16.80 -1.75
C SER A 80 -3.56 15.99 -2.65
N VAL A 81 -3.65 14.67 -2.45
CA VAL A 81 -4.57 13.81 -3.21
C VAL A 81 -6.02 14.23 -3.00
N ILE A 82 -6.44 14.56 -1.79
CA ILE A 82 -7.81 15.04 -1.51
C ILE A 82 -8.06 16.39 -2.18
N TYR A 83 -7.10 17.31 -2.10
CA TYR A 83 -7.20 18.62 -2.74
C TYR A 83 -7.38 18.47 -4.26
N ILE A 84 -6.50 17.72 -4.93
CA ILE A 84 -6.58 17.45 -6.37
C ILE A 84 -7.89 16.72 -6.72
N ASN A 85 -8.31 15.73 -5.93
CA ASN A 85 -9.55 14.99 -6.16
C ASN A 85 -10.81 15.87 -6.00
N SER A 86 -10.73 17.02 -5.32
CA SER A 86 -11.82 18.01 -5.27
C SER A 86 -11.94 18.83 -6.57
N PHE A 87 -10.86 18.98 -7.33
CA PHE A 87 -10.87 19.65 -8.63
C PHE A 87 -11.08 18.68 -9.81
N LEU A 88 -10.88 17.37 -9.59
CA LEU A 88 -11.10 16.35 -10.61
C LEU A 88 -12.59 16.02 -10.79
N THR A 89 -13.07 16.19 -12.02
CA THR A 89 -14.46 15.89 -12.40
C THR A 89 -14.73 14.38 -12.40
N ILE A 90 -15.95 13.96 -12.00
CA ILE A 90 -16.44 12.57 -11.96
C ILE A 90 -16.03 11.70 -13.19
N PRO A 91 -16.12 12.18 -14.46
CA PRO A 91 -15.72 11.37 -15.62
C PRO A 91 -14.23 10.98 -15.63
N VAL A 92 -13.34 11.85 -15.15
CA VAL A 92 -11.88 11.59 -15.10
C VAL A 92 -11.57 10.51 -14.06
N ARG A 93 -12.21 10.59 -12.89
CA ARG A 93 -12.06 9.62 -11.80
C ARG A 93 -12.45 8.20 -12.24
N ASN A 94 -13.51 8.06 -13.03
CA ASN A 94 -13.96 6.77 -13.56
C ASN A 94 -12.96 6.16 -14.55
N LYS A 95 -12.31 7.00 -15.38
CA LYS A 95 -11.27 6.56 -16.32
C LYS A 95 -10.03 6.08 -15.57
N ILE A 96 -9.61 6.80 -14.52
CA ILE A 96 -8.50 6.41 -13.65
C ILE A 96 -8.77 5.05 -12.99
N GLN A 97 -9.94 4.85 -12.41
CA GLN A 97 -10.30 3.59 -11.75
C GLN A 97 -10.25 2.37 -12.68
N LYS A 98 -10.48 2.58 -13.98
CA LYS A 98 -10.38 1.52 -14.99
C LYS A 98 -8.93 1.19 -15.38
N ILE A 99 -8.01 2.15 -15.22
CA ILE A 99 -6.58 1.99 -15.52
C ILE A 99 -5.83 1.30 -14.37
N ILE A 100 -6.20 1.57 -13.12
CA ILE A 100 -5.59 0.95 -11.92
C ILE A 100 -5.41 -0.57 -12.02
N PRO A 101 -6.43 -1.38 -12.35
CA PRO A 101 -6.27 -2.84 -12.43
C PRO A 101 -5.31 -3.26 -13.56
N PHE A 102 -5.26 -2.52 -14.66
CA PHE A 102 -4.35 -2.81 -15.77
C PHE A 102 -2.89 -2.58 -15.36
N VAL A 103 -2.62 -1.46 -14.69
CA VAL A 103 -1.29 -1.16 -14.12
C VAL A 103 -0.90 -2.19 -13.07
N ALA A 104 -1.83 -2.60 -12.20
CA ALA A 104 -1.59 -3.63 -11.20
C ALA A 104 -1.22 -4.98 -11.82
N VAL A 105 -1.87 -5.38 -12.92
CA VAL A 105 -1.51 -6.60 -13.67
C VAL A 105 -0.13 -6.48 -14.28
N ILE A 106 0.22 -5.34 -14.89
CA ILE A 106 1.56 -5.10 -15.44
C ILE A 106 2.63 -5.20 -14.35
N ILE A 107 2.41 -4.53 -13.21
CA ILE A 107 3.32 -4.60 -12.06
C ILE A 107 3.42 -6.04 -11.55
N GLY A 108 2.30 -6.75 -11.43
CA GLY A 108 2.28 -8.15 -11.01
C GLY A 108 3.08 -9.07 -11.94
N ILE A 109 2.92 -8.92 -13.25
CA ILE A 109 3.71 -9.66 -14.25
C ILE A 109 5.20 -9.32 -14.11
N LEU A 110 5.55 -8.05 -13.93
CA LEU A 110 6.93 -7.60 -13.73
C LEU A 110 7.54 -8.16 -12.44
N PHE A 111 6.76 -8.28 -11.36
CA PHE A 111 7.18 -8.93 -10.11
C PHE A 111 7.36 -10.44 -10.27
N ILE A 112 6.50 -11.11 -11.04
CA ILE A 112 6.66 -12.55 -11.36
C ILE A 112 7.95 -12.78 -12.14
N PHE A 113 8.23 -11.95 -13.16
CA PHE A 113 9.48 -12.02 -13.91
C PHE A 113 10.71 -11.76 -13.03
N ARG A 114 10.65 -10.77 -12.12
CA ARG A 114 11.71 -10.54 -11.12
C ARG A 114 11.91 -11.74 -10.19
N GLY A 115 10.84 -12.40 -9.77
CA GLY A 115 10.88 -13.56 -8.89
C GLY A 115 11.35 -14.85 -9.58
N LEU A 116 11.24 -14.93 -10.92
CA LEU A 116 11.69 -16.09 -11.70
C LEU A 116 13.22 -16.14 -11.90
N GLY A 117 13.97 -15.08 -11.55
CA GLY A 117 15.44 -15.13 -11.54
C GLY A 117 16.09 -15.36 -12.91
N LEU A 118 15.42 -15.01 -14.01
CA LEU A 118 15.96 -15.10 -15.37
C LEU A 118 17.00 -13.99 -15.54
N GLY A 119 18.28 -14.27 -15.33
CA GLY A 119 19.42 -13.31 -15.31
C GLY A 119 19.60 -12.43 -16.55
N ILE A 120 18.67 -11.51 -16.78
CA ILE A 120 18.63 -10.52 -17.85
C ILE A 120 18.76 -9.14 -17.17
N PRO A 121 19.79 -8.33 -17.51
CA PRO A 121 20.07 -7.07 -16.83
C PRO A 121 18.86 -6.12 -16.92
N TYR A 122 18.60 -5.39 -15.82
CA TYR A 122 17.52 -4.42 -15.59
C TYR A 122 16.09 -4.95 -15.32
N ILE A 123 15.76 -6.17 -15.74
CA ILE A 123 14.42 -6.75 -15.54
C ILE A 123 14.42 -7.81 -14.42
N SER A 124 15.53 -8.53 -14.22
CA SER A 124 15.72 -9.49 -13.15
C SER A 124 17.15 -9.38 -12.59
N PRO A 125 17.38 -8.74 -11.43
CA PRO A 125 18.68 -8.83 -10.78
C PRO A 125 18.86 -10.29 -10.32
N SER A 126 19.81 -11.00 -10.92
CA SER A 126 20.31 -12.29 -10.42
C SER A 126 20.90 -12.07 -9.03
N ASP A 127 20.32 -12.68 -8.00
CA ASP A 127 20.80 -13.12 -6.66
C ASP A 127 22.05 -12.49 -5.97
N MET A 128 22.68 -11.45 -6.51
CA MET A 128 23.90 -10.84 -5.99
C MET A 128 23.62 -9.64 -5.06
N SER A 129 22.35 -9.29 -4.84
CA SER A 129 21.95 -8.26 -3.86
C SER A 129 21.14 -8.81 -2.69
N LEU A 130 20.82 -10.11 -2.67
CA LEU A 130 20.15 -10.81 -1.56
C LEU A 130 21.09 -11.69 -0.73
N PHE A 131 22.40 -11.66 -0.98
CA PHE A 131 23.36 -11.96 0.07
C PHE A 131 23.76 -10.64 0.72
N VAL A 132 23.48 -10.50 2.02
CA VAL A 132 24.25 -9.60 2.88
C VAL A 132 25.71 -9.96 2.65
N GLN A 133 26.42 -9.16 1.86
CA GLN A 133 27.84 -9.38 1.61
C GLN A 133 28.55 -9.12 2.94
N SER A 134 28.90 -10.21 3.65
CA SER A 134 29.62 -10.20 4.93
C SER A 134 31.05 -9.63 4.82
N SER A 135 31.45 -9.16 3.64
CA SER A 135 32.74 -8.53 3.37
C SER A 135 32.51 -7.14 2.75
N PRO A 136 32.88 -6.05 3.44
CA PRO A 136 32.88 -4.73 2.83
C PRO A 136 33.88 -4.72 1.68
N ASN A 137 33.39 -4.53 0.45
CA ASN A 137 34.26 -4.28 -0.70
C ASN A 137 34.75 -2.84 -0.60
N CYS A 138 35.87 -2.64 0.10
CA CYS A 138 36.65 -1.41 0.03
C CYS A 138 37.41 -1.43 -1.30
N HIS A 139 37.02 -0.55 -2.22
CA HIS A 139 37.86 -0.11 -3.32
C HIS A 139 37.84 1.42 -3.35
#